data_AF-A0A0F2JDU6-F1
#
_entry.id   AF-A0A0F2JDU6-F1
#
_cell.length_a   1.000
_cell.length_b   1.000
_cell.length_c   1.000
_cell.angle_alpha   90.00
_cell.angle_beta   90.00
_cell.angle_gamma   90.00
#
_symmetry.space_group_name_H-M   'P 1'
#
loop_
_entity.id
_entity.type
_entity.pdbx_description
1 polymer ?
#
loop_
_entity_poly.entity_id
_entity_poly.type
_entity_poly.pdbx_seq_one_letter_code
_entity_poly.pdbx_strand_id
1 'polypeptide(L)'
;MDQMWQELQAPPFGYYDCLACAGILGFVLRFYINGPFNWIDNANNPNALTSKNLATMIINMCKDKVVNNTLSSGSEIWNKYRDYAKKIFALNDQEAASEEQARKFMREKIIEAGVPFWALKYLSEDKFGGVDSKVIACKIIDNISAFISEKEGAEEAMDNVINLFTGRGQLRKTISDSFADAPGRYSAFKTFVVESYPPIENLMNNIGIASNDLFDKIKEMMQQATYSWSEEQVKAKLLELLCEYELIFTLNESLAVSRKNLFALQQDLKNCFNSMKVPGRIIENFDKPWIGALKILYIVSKDGMIGRDLEERYSDIKVLKHYAKEAWQYVNSSKLLLDEYMKQKDIQCTGQELDEVFENLKQVAYDSPEVLFTSALQLQIDKIAYTRNKGELQKIWEQSSGTVSLSAWCKKYTTPIQWVVPENDLNHYRALKSVQDTEPVDRNQLNNALVFFQGGHLTYLQDAVHIQKCFFAKIEDNYQDVFLKNKELLIAKFRMKCGIEVYGWEYRAQEISAIIKDFAKEKMKEQYLQAAQDKVKKMGESALRIKVSALLAEHPELCRTFYR
;
A
#
# COMPACT_ATOMS: atom_id res chain seq x y z
N MET A 1 -61.97 37.63 0.40
CA MET A 1 -63.02 36.63 0.74
C MET A 1 -63.81 37.08 1.95
N ASP A 2 -63.13 37.65 2.94
CA ASP A 2 -63.75 38.12 4.18
C ASP A 2 -64.83 39.18 3.94
N GLN A 3 -64.59 40.13 3.04
CA GLN A 3 -65.60 41.10 2.64
C GLN A 3 -66.85 40.43 2.03
N MET A 4 -66.66 39.47 1.11
CA MET A 4 -67.76 38.70 0.52
C MET A 4 -68.57 37.97 1.59
N TRP A 5 -67.90 37.37 2.59
CA TRP A 5 -68.58 36.67 3.66
C TRP A 5 -69.38 37.62 4.57
N GLN A 6 -68.80 38.77 4.94
CA GLN A 6 -69.49 39.82 5.71
C GLN A 6 -70.73 40.35 4.97
N GLU A 7 -70.64 40.56 3.65
CA GLU A 7 -71.78 40.98 2.83
C GLU A 7 -72.88 39.92 2.78
N LEU A 8 -72.52 38.64 2.70
CA LEU A 8 -73.48 37.53 2.74
C LEU A 8 -74.14 37.36 4.12
N GLN A 9 -73.47 37.74 5.20
CA GLN A 9 -74.05 37.77 6.55
C GLN A 9 -75.05 38.92 6.73
N ALA A 10 -74.91 40.01 5.98
CA ALA A 10 -75.78 41.18 6.07
C ALA A 10 -77.14 40.99 5.33
N PRO A 11 -78.16 41.82 5.62
CA PRO A 11 -79.39 41.85 4.85
C PRO A 11 -79.14 42.19 3.37
N PRO A 12 -79.87 41.58 2.40
CA PRO A 12 -81.03 40.69 2.59
C PRO A 12 -80.68 39.20 2.72
N PHE A 13 -79.41 38.80 2.70
CA PHE A 13 -78.99 37.41 2.58
C PHE A 13 -79.00 36.67 3.92
N GLY A 14 -78.41 37.24 4.98
CA GLY A 14 -78.46 36.70 6.34
C GLY A 14 -77.80 35.33 6.51
N TYR A 15 -76.71 35.03 5.80
CA TYR A 15 -76.00 33.75 5.90
C TYR A 15 -75.29 33.64 7.26
N TYR A 16 -75.16 32.42 7.79
CA TYR A 16 -74.47 32.14 9.06
C TYR A 16 -73.87 30.72 9.04
N ASP A 17 -73.05 30.36 10.04
CA ASP A 17 -72.39 29.05 10.12
C ASP A 17 -73.39 27.88 10.17
N CYS A 18 -73.74 27.35 9.01
CA CYS A 18 -74.55 26.15 8.89
C CYS A 18 -74.24 25.36 7.61
N LEU A 19 -74.56 24.07 7.64
CA LEU A 19 -74.34 23.16 6.51
C LEU A 19 -75.06 23.59 5.22
N ALA A 20 -76.22 24.22 5.33
CA ALA A 20 -76.96 24.73 4.18
C ALA A 20 -76.20 25.87 3.48
N CYS A 21 -75.68 26.84 4.25
CA CYS A 21 -74.85 27.92 3.71
C CYS A 21 -73.56 27.37 3.08
N ALA A 22 -72.88 26.45 3.77
CA ALA A 22 -71.67 25.80 3.24
C ALA A 22 -71.96 25.03 1.93
N GLY A 23 -73.11 24.35 1.84
CA GLY A 23 -73.55 23.65 0.64
C GLY A 23 -73.85 24.59 -0.54
N ILE A 24 -74.52 25.72 -0.30
CA ILE A 24 -74.81 26.73 -1.33
C ILE A 24 -73.50 27.37 -1.84
N LEU A 25 -72.60 27.74 -0.93
CA LEU A 25 -71.29 28.28 -1.29
C LEU A 25 -70.46 27.26 -2.07
N GLY A 26 -70.48 25.99 -1.66
CA GLY A 26 -69.83 24.90 -2.38
C GLY A 26 -70.41 24.72 -3.78
N PHE A 27 -71.73 24.81 -3.92
CA PHE A 27 -72.38 24.78 -5.22
C PHE A 27 -71.92 25.96 -6.07
N VAL A 28 -72.05 27.20 -5.61
CA VAL A 28 -71.68 28.39 -6.41
C VAL A 28 -70.20 28.39 -6.78
N LEU A 29 -69.31 28.06 -5.85
CA LEU A 29 -67.87 28.12 -6.06
C LEU A 29 -67.29 26.90 -6.80
N ARG A 30 -68.09 25.86 -7.07
CA ARG A 30 -67.62 24.63 -7.75
C ARG A 30 -66.98 24.89 -9.12
N PHE A 31 -67.37 25.97 -9.80
CA PHE A 31 -66.85 26.33 -11.12
C PHE A 31 -65.41 26.85 -11.07
N TYR A 32 -64.92 27.21 -9.87
CA TYR A 32 -63.53 27.58 -9.65
C TYR A 32 -62.64 26.37 -9.34
N ILE A 33 -63.22 25.16 -9.17
CA ILE A 33 -62.45 23.95 -8.90
C ILE A 33 -61.55 23.61 -10.08
N ASN A 34 -60.27 23.36 -9.79
CA ASN A 34 -59.24 23.07 -10.79
C ASN A 34 -59.13 24.15 -11.89
N GLY A 35 -59.64 25.35 -11.62
CA GLY A 35 -59.56 26.52 -12.50
C GLY A 35 -58.28 27.34 -12.25
N PRO A 36 -58.20 28.56 -12.81
CA PRO A 36 -57.03 29.43 -12.65
C PRO A 36 -56.91 30.06 -11.25
N PHE A 37 -57.93 29.91 -10.40
CA PHE A 37 -57.99 30.56 -9.09
C PHE A 37 -57.37 29.70 -7.99
N ASN A 38 -56.69 30.37 -7.07
CA ASN A 38 -56.05 29.80 -5.90
C ASN A 38 -56.57 30.48 -4.64
N TRP A 39 -56.72 29.69 -3.59
CA TRP A 39 -57.03 30.18 -2.27
C TRP A 39 -55.73 30.52 -1.53
N ILE A 40 -55.53 31.81 -1.25
CA ILE A 40 -54.43 32.29 -0.41
C ILE A 40 -54.96 32.39 1.02
N ASP A 41 -54.32 31.65 1.93
CA ASP A 41 -54.67 31.66 3.35
C ASP A 41 -54.08 32.86 4.11
N ASN A 42 -54.39 32.96 5.40
CA ASN A 42 -53.96 34.05 6.27
C ASN A 42 -52.44 34.09 6.53
N ALA A 43 -51.72 33.01 6.22
CA ALA A 43 -50.27 32.92 6.26
C ALA A 43 -49.64 33.19 4.87
N ASN A 44 -50.44 33.68 3.92
CA ASN A 44 -50.06 33.96 2.54
C ASN A 44 -49.64 32.71 1.76
N ASN A 45 -50.11 31.52 2.15
CA ASN A 45 -49.84 30.28 1.42
C ASN A 45 -50.86 30.09 0.29
N PRO A 46 -50.40 29.91 -0.96
CA PRO A 46 -51.26 29.63 -2.10
C PRO A 46 -51.67 28.15 -2.10
N ASN A 47 -52.98 27.92 -2.21
CA ASN A 47 -53.57 26.58 -2.28
C ASN A 47 -54.39 26.47 -3.56
N ALA A 48 -54.07 25.50 -4.42
CA ALA A 48 -54.90 25.19 -5.57
C ALA A 48 -56.32 24.84 -5.14
N LEU A 49 -57.34 25.35 -5.85
CA LEU A 49 -58.75 25.07 -5.56
C LEU A 49 -59.17 23.67 -5.99
N THR A 50 -58.64 22.65 -5.32
CA THR A 50 -59.17 21.29 -5.41
C THR A 50 -60.50 21.19 -4.66
N SER A 51 -61.33 20.17 -4.94
CA SER A 51 -62.59 19.95 -4.19
C SER A 51 -62.38 19.92 -2.67
N LYS A 52 -61.25 19.36 -2.22
CA LYS A 52 -60.85 19.31 -0.82
C LYS A 52 -60.54 20.71 -0.28
N ASN A 53 -59.65 21.44 -0.96
CA ASN A 53 -59.23 22.77 -0.50
C ASN A 53 -60.38 23.78 -0.55
N LEU A 54 -61.27 23.68 -1.55
CA LEU A 54 -62.49 24.49 -1.61
C LEU A 54 -63.40 24.21 -0.41
N ALA A 55 -63.62 22.94 -0.07
CA ALA A 55 -64.43 22.58 1.10
C ALA A 55 -63.80 23.10 2.40
N THR A 56 -62.49 22.98 2.57
CA THR A 56 -61.76 23.55 3.71
C THR A 56 -61.89 25.07 3.76
N MET A 57 -61.71 25.76 2.63
CA MET A 57 -61.87 27.21 2.53
C MET A 57 -63.28 27.65 2.95
N ILE A 58 -64.33 26.99 2.44
CA ILE A 58 -65.72 27.30 2.77
C ILE A 58 -66.02 27.06 4.24
N ILE A 59 -65.56 25.95 4.82
CA ILE A 59 -65.75 25.66 6.24
C ILE A 59 -65.06 26.72 7.11
N ASN A 60 -63.84 27.11 6.74
CA ASN A 60 -63.12 28.17 7.44
C ASN A 60 -63.82 29.52 7.29
N MET A 61 -64.45 29.77 6.14
CA MET A 61 -65.23 30.98 5.90
C MET A 61 -66.47 31.03 6.75
N CYS A 62 -67.30 29.97 6.75
CA CYS A 62 -68.50 29.91 7.57
C CYS A 62 -68.22 30.05 9.07
N LYS A 63 -67.05 29.61 9.55
CA LYS A 63 -66.63 29.65 10.95
C LYS A 63 -65.93 30.94 11.37
N ASP A 64 -65.92 31.96 10.52
CA ASP A 64 -65.20 33.23 10.74
C ASP A 64 -63.69 33.04 11.04
N LYS A 65 -63.10 31.97 10.48
CA LYS A 65 -61.67 31.63 10.64
C LYS A 65 -60.80 32.09 9.47
N VAL A 66 -61.40 32.66 8.43
CA VAL A 66 -60.69 33.31 7.33
C VAL A 66 -60.52 34.79 7.65
N VAL A 67 -59.31 35.17 8.02
CA VAL A 67 -58.93 36.57 8.22
C VAL A 67 -57.75 36.82 7.29
N ASN A 68 -57.90 37.78 6.38
CA ASN A 68 -57.00 38.08 5.27
C ASN A 68 -56.89 36.99 4.21
N ASN A 69 -57.93 36.18 4.00
CA ASN A 69 -57.91 35.19 2.92
C ASN A 69 -58.36 35.81 1.58
N THR A 70 -57.67 35.47 0.51
CA THR A 70 -57.99 35.95 -0.84
C THR A 70 -58.14 34.82 -1.84
N LEU A 71 -59.03 35.02 -2.81
CA LEU A 71 -59.12 34.19 -4.00
C LEU A 71 -58.41 34.95 -5.11
N SER A 72 -57.32 34.40 -5.64
CA SER A 72 -56.52 35.09 -6.66
C SER A 72 -56.21 34.14 -7.81
N SER A 73 -56.34 34.63 -9.04
CA SER A 73 -55.88 33.93 -10.24
C SER A 73 -54.43 34.29 -10.61
N GLY A 74 -53.78 35.20 -9.90
CA GLY A 74 -52.53 35.81 -10.36
C GLY A 74 -52.72 36.65 -11.64
N SER A 75 -51.60 37.07 -12.25
CA SER A 75 -51.61 37.85 -13.49
C SER A 75 -52.12 37.05 -14.70
N GLU A 76 -52.59 37.73 -15.75
CA GLU A 76 -52.99 37.06 -16.99
C GLU A 76 -51.81 36.34 -17.65
N ILE A 77 -50.62 36.95 -17.58
CA ILE A 77 -49.36 36.41 -18.08
C ILE A 77 -49.02 35.12 -17.32
N TRP A 78 -49.09 35.13 -15.98
CA TRP A 78 -48.88 33.93 -15.18
C TRP A 78 -49.81 32.79 -15.58
N ASN A 79 -51.11 33.06 -15.72
CA ASN A 79 -52.09 32.02 -16.06
C ASN A 79 -51.76 31.31 -17.38
N LYS A 80 -51.28 32.05 -18.39
CA LYS A 80 -50.83 31.49 -19.66
C LYS A 80 -49.50 30.75 -19.52
N TYR A 81 -48.56 31.31 -18.76
CA TYR A 81 -47.24 30.71 -18.53
C TYR A 81 -47.31 29.41 -17.73
N ARG A 82 -48.23 29.33 -16.75
CA ARG A 82 -48.44 28.19 -15.85
C ARG A 82 -48.51 26.86 -16.58
N ASP A 83 -49.25 26.79 -17.69
CA ASP A 83 -49.40 25.55 -18.46
C ASP A 83 -48.09 25.11 -19.14
N TYR A 84 -47.25 26.07 -19.56
CA TYR A 84 -45.91 25.77 -20.07
C TYR A 84 -45.00 25.25 -18.96
N ALA A 85 -44.99 25.92 -17.79
CA ALA A 85 -44.21 25.50 -16.64
C ALA A 85 -44.59 24.07 -16.19
N LYS A 86 -45.90 23.80 -16.04
CA LYS A 86 -46.41 22.46 -15.73
C LYS A 86 -45.97 21.41 -16.75
N LYS A 87 -46.04 21.73 -18.05
CA LYS A 87 -45.69 20.76 -19.10
C LYS A 87 -44.19 20.48 -19.21
N ILE A 88 -43.34 21.49 -19.04
CA ILE A 88 -41.88 21.37 -19.17
C ILE A 88 -41.30 20.67 -17.95
N PHE A 89 -41.75 21.03 -16.74
CA PHE A 89 -41.20 20.52 -15.48
C PHE A 89 -42.03 19.40 -14.86
N ALA A 90 -43.08 18.95 -15.54
CA ALA A 90 -44.03 17.93 -15.09
C ALA A 90 -44.66 18.26 -13.71
N LEU A 91 -45.04 19.52 -13.50
CA LEU A 91 -45.64 19.98 -12.24
C LEU A 91 -47.13 19.69 -12.17
N ASN A 92 -47.61 19.34 -10.98
CA ASN A 92 -49.04 19.21 -10.69
C ASN A 92 -49.70 20.56 -10.36
N ASP A 93 -51.03 20.57 -10.20
CA ASP A 93 -51.77 21.80 -9.95
C ASP A 93 -51.43 22.51 -8.63
N GLN A 94 -51.04 21.75 -7.60
CA GLN A 94 -50.61 22.31 -6.31
C GLN A 94 -49.21 22.90 -6.41
N GLU A 95 -48.29 22.21 -7.10
CA GLU A 95 -46.92 22.68 -7.33
C GLU A 95 -46.89 23.97 -8.16
N ALA A 96 -47.90 24.19 -9.01
CA ALA A 96 -48.06 25.39 -9.82
C ALA A 96 -49.24 26.28 -9.38
N ALA A 97 -49.54 26.36 -8.09
CA ALA A 97 -50.64 27.20 -7.58
C ALA A 97 -50.30 28.70 -7.54
N SER A 98 -49.03 29.08 -7.65
CA SER A 98 -48.58 30.48 -7.74
C SER A 98 -47.25 30.57 -8.49
N GLU A 99 -46.85 31.78 -8.84
CA GLU A 99 -45.54 32.05 -9.45
C GLU A 99 -44.40 31.56 -8.54
N GLU A 100 -44.47 31.90 -7.25
CA GLU A 100 -43.45 31.56 -6.25
C GLU A 100 -43.36 30.06 -6.03
N GLN A 101 -44.50 29.38 -5.93
CA GLN A 101 -44.54 27.94 -5.70
C GLN A 101 -44.06 27.17 -6.93
N ALA A 102 -44.49 27.57 -8.12
CA ALA A 102 -43.99 26.96 -9.35
C ALA A 102 -42.49 27.15 -9.49
N ARG A 103 -41.98 28.36 -9.22
CA ARG A 103 -40.54 28.64 -9.24
C ARG A 103 -39.79 27.72 -8.28
N LYS A 104 -40.28 27.56 -7.05
CA LYS A 104 -39.71 26.64 -6.06
C LYS A 104 -39.63 25.20 -6.61
N PHE A 105 -40.73 24.65 -7.11
CA PHE A 105 -40.74 23.27 -7.61
C PHE A 105 -39.96 23.10 -8.92
N MET A 106 -39.90 24.12 -9.78
CA MET A 106 -38.99 24.12 -10.94
C MET A 106 -37.53 24.03 -10.50
N ARG A 107 -37.12 24.77 -9.45
CA ARG A 107 -35.77 24.68 -8.86
C ARG A 107 -35.50 23.27 -8.33
N GLU A 108 -36.45 22.68 -7.61
CA GLU A 108 -36.35 21.30 -7.12
C GLU A 108 -36.19 20.30 -8.27
N LYS A 109 -36.99 20.42 -9.33
CA LYS A 109 -36.89 19.58 -10.53
C LYS A 109 -35.53 19.70 -11.23
N ILE A 110 -34.92 20.88 -11.23
CA ILE A 110 -33.57 21.08 -11.79
C ILE A 110 -32.50 20.42 -10.93
N ILE A 111 -32.63 20.50 -9.60
CA ILE A 111 -31.74 19.81 -8.66
C ILE A 111 -31.85 18.29 -8.86
N GLU A 112 -33.06 17.75 -8.98
CA GLU A 112 -33.32 16.33 -9.26
C GLU A 112 -32.80 15.91 -10.64
N ALA A 113 -32.96 16.76 -11.66
CA ALA A 113 -32.56 16.47 -13.03
C ALA A 113 -31.03 16.40 -13.22
N GLY A 114 -30.25 16.99 -12.33
CA GLY A 114 -28.79 16.84 -12.29
C GLY A 114 -28.02 17.66 -13.31
N VAL A 115 -28.60 18.68 -13.96
CA VAL A 115 -27.87 19.69 -14.74
C VAL A 115 -28.63 21.02 -14.70
N PRO A 116 -27.98 22.18 -14.89
CA PRO A 116 -28.67 23.45 -15.02
C PRO A 116 -29.58 23.47 -16.25
N PHE A 117 -30.72 24.15 -16.16
CA PHE A 117 -31.71 24.19 -17.26
C PHE A 117 -31.14 24.79 -18.56
N TRP A 118 -30.25 25.78 -18.44
CA TRP A 118 -29.59 26.41 -19.59
C TRP A 118 -28.71 25.45 -20.39
N ALA A 119 -28.30 24.31 -19.84
CA ALA A 119 -27.49 23.32 -20.54
C ALA A 119 -28.19 22.78 -21.81
N LEU A 120 -29.53 22.81 -21.85
CA LEU A 120 -30.32 22.39 -23.01
C LEU A 120 -30.02 23.21 -24.28
N LYS A 121 -29.45 24.42 -24.16
CA LYS A 121 -29.02 25.24 -25.31
C LYS A 121 -27.95 24.54 -26.17
N TYR A 122 -27.20 23.64 -25.55
CA TYR A 122 -26.06 22.95 -26.14
C TYR A 122 -26.43 21.58 -26.77
N LEU A 123 -27.72 21.29 -26.91
CA LEU A 123 -28.20 20.19 -27.73
C LEU A 123 -27.94 20.46 -29.22
N SER A 124 -27.84 19.38 -30.01
CA SER A 124 -27.70 19.47 -31.47
C SER A 124 -28.88 20.22 -32.09
N GLU A 125 -28.63 20.96 -33.16
CA GLU A 125 -29.63 21.72 -33.91
C GLU A 125 -30.70 20.81 -34.51
N ASP A 126 -30.33 19.58 -34.87
CA ASP A 126 -31.24 18.55 -35.36
C ASP A 126 -32.33 18.20 -34.35
N LYS A 127 -32.03 18.26 -33.04
CA LYS A 127 -33.02 18.03 -31.98
C LYS A 127 -34.12 19.10 -32.00
N PHE A 128 -33.76 20.33 -32.36
CA PHE A 128 -34.70 21.45 -32.45
C PHE A 128 -35.34 21.60 -33.84
N GLY A 129 -34.92 20.82 -34.84
CA GLY A 129 -35.42 20.90 -36.21
C GLY A 129 -34.75 21.99 -37.04
N GLY A 130 -33.50 22.34 -36.75
CA GLY A 130 -32.66 23.27 -37.51
C GLY A 130 -32.19 24.50 -36.74
N VAL A 131 -31.30 25.27 -37.36
CA VAL A 131 -30.62 26.46 -36.80
C VAL A 131 -31.62 27.49 -36.25
N ASP A 132 -32.61 27.89 -37.06
CA ASP A 132 -33.58 28.93 -36.67
C ASP A 132 -34.41 28.51 -35.45
N SER A 133 -34.85 27.26 -35.42
CA SER A 133 -35.59 26.70 -34.30
C SER A 133 -34.73 26.61 -33.04
N LYS A 134 -33.42 26.29 -33.18
CA LYS A 134 -32.46 26.29 -32.06
C LYS A 134 -32.28 27.70 -31.49
N VAL A 135 -32.14 28.74 -32.33
CA VAL A 135 -32.03 30.13 -31.85
C VAL A 135 -33.24 30.54 -31.01
N ILE A 136 -34.45 30.16 -31.45
CA ILE A 136 -35.68 30.41 -30.69
C ILE A 136 -35.70 29.59 -29.39
N ALA A 137 -35.27 28.32 -29.44
CA ALA A 137 -35.17 27.46 -28.26
C ALA A 137 -34.26 28.07 -27.19
N CYS A 138 -33.09 28.59 -27.58
CA CYS A 138 -32.16 29.24 -26.67
C CYS A 138 -32.81 30.44 -25.97
N LYS A 139 -33.51 31.31 -26.72
CA LYS A 139 -34.24 32.45 -26.13
C LYS A 139 -35.31 32.01 -25.13
N ILE A 140 -36.04 30.93 -25.44
CA ILE A 140 -37.03 30.36 -24.52
C ILE A 140 -36.34 29.87 -23.25
N ILE A 141 -35.24 29.11 -23.39
CA ILE A 141 -34.48 28.55 -22.27
C ILE A 141 -33.92 29.66 -21.37
N ASP A 142 -33.43 30.75 -21.96
CA ASP A 142 -32.91 31.90 -21.21
C ASP A 142 -34.02 32.61 -20.42
N ASN A 143 -35.20 32.83 -21.02
CA ASN A 143 -36.33 33.46 -20.31
C ASN A 143 -36.89 32.56 -19.19
N ILE A 144 -37.01 31.24 -19.43
CA ILE A 144 -37.38 30.30 -18.36
C ILE A 144 -36.34 30.33 -17.22
N SER A 145 -35.05 30.36 -17.57
CA SER A 145 -33.96 30.46 -16.59
C SER A 145 -33.99 31.78 -15.80
N ALA A 146 -34.38 32.89 -16.44
CA ALA A 146 -34.57 34.18 -15.79
C ALA A 146 -35.72 34.15 -14.77
N PHE A 147 -36.86 33.54 -15.13
CA PHE A 147 -37.97 33.32 -14.20
C PHE A 147 -37.56 32.46 -13.00
N ILE A 148 -36.82 31.37 -13.22
CA ILE A 148 -36.33 30.48 -12.15
C ILE A 148 -35.37 31.21 -11.21
N SER A 149 -34.51 32.06 -11.75
CA SER A 149 -33.48 32.79 -11.01
C SER A 149 -34.02 34.00 -10.24
N GLU A 150 -35.30 34.36 -10.42
CA GLU A 150 -35.94 35.49 -9.70
C GLU A 150 -35.23 36.82 -9.94
N LYS A 151 -34.80 37.05 -11.19
CA LYS A 151 -34.26 38.34 -11.62
C LYS A 151 -35.38 39.36 -11.81
N GLU A 152 -35.08 40.65 -11.68
CA GLU A 152 -35.96 41.73 -12.11
C GLU A 152 -36.44 41.45 -13.55
N GLY A 153 -37.75 41.61 -13.81
CA GLY A 153 -38.35 41.27 -15.11
C GLY A 153 -38.92 39.85 -15.24
N ALA A 154 -39.29 39.18 -14.14
CA ALA A 154 -39.93 37.86 -14.19
C ALA A 154 -41.21 37.83 -15.03
N GLU A 155 -42.02 38.89 -14.98
CA GLU A 155 -43.24 39.03 -15.79
C GLU A 155 -42.93 39.15 -17.29
N GLU A 156 -41.92 39.94 -17.66
CA GLU A 156 -41.42 40.06 -19.04
C GLU A 156 -40.89 38.71 -19.54
N ALA A 157 -40.14 37.99 -18.71
CA ALA A 157 -39.62 36.68 -19.06
C ALA A 157 -40.74 35.66 -19.33
N MET A 158 -41.81 35.67 -18.53
CA MET A 158 -42.98 34.82 -18.77
C MET A 158 -43.70 35.20 -20.07
N ASP A 159 -43.92 36.49 -20.33
CA ASP A 159 -44.57 36.97 -21.55
C ASP A 159 -43.76 36.59 -22.80
N ASN A 160 -42.44 36.77 -22.75
CA ASN A 160 -41.53 36.35 -23.82
C ASN A 160 -41.63 34.84 -24.10
N VAL A 161 -41.71 33.99 -23.07
CA VAL A 161 -41.88 32.55 -23.25
C VAL A 161 -43.19 32.23 -23.97
N ILE A 162 -44.30 32.87 -23.58
CA ILE A 162 -45.61 32.69 -24.22
C ILE A 162 -45.54 33.09 -25.70
N ASN A 163 -45.00 34.26 -25.99
CA ASN A 163 -44.86 34.78 -27.36
C ASN A 163 -43.96 33.89 -28.22
N LEU A 164 -42.83 33.43 -27.69
CA LEU A 164 -41.91 32.55 -28.41
C LEU A 164 -42.51 31.16 -28.66
N PHE A 165 -43.35 30.63 -27.78
CA PHE A 165 -44.05 29.35 -28.01
C PHE A 165 -45.28 29.44 -28.90
N THR A 166 -45.80 30.63 -29.17
CA THR A 166 -47.01 30.80 -30.00
C THR A 166 -46.79 30.21 -31.39
N GLY A 167 -47.65 29.26 -31.78
CA GLY A 167 -47.53 28.51 -33.04
C GLY A 167 -46.41 27.45 -33.08
N ARG A 168 -45.65 27.25 -31.99
CA ARG A 168 -44.46 26.38 -31.93
C ARG A 168 -44.62 25.21 -30.94
N GLY A 169 -45.74 24.51 -31.00
CA GLY A 169 -46.06 23.39 -30.10
C GLY A 169 -45.05 22.24 -30.12
N GLN A 170 -44.42 21.99 -31.27
CA GLN A 170 -43.36 20.98 -31.40
C GLN A 170 -42.11 21.36 -30.60
N LEU A 171 -41.73 22.64 -30.61
CA LEU A 171 -40.56 23.13 -29.86
C LEU A 171 -40.75 22.95 -28.35
N ARG A 172 -41.97 23.20 -27.85
CA ARG A 172 -42.34 22.93 -26.46
C ARG A 172 -42.15 21.46 -26.13
N LYS A 173 -42.64 20.55 -26.97
CA LYS A 173 -42.47 19.11 -26.78
C LYS A 173 -41.00 18.73 -26.75
N THR A 174 -40.18 19.23 -27.70
CA THR A 174 -38.75 18.99 -27.73
C THR A 174 -38.04 19.43 -26.44
N ILE A 175 -38.34 20.64 -25.94
CA ILE A 175 -37.72 21.15 -24.69
C ILE A 175 -38.16 20.28 -23.49
N SER A 176 -39.45 19.95 -23.38
CA SER A 176 -39.96 19.05 -22.33
C SER A 176 -39.28 17.68 -22.35
N ASP A 177 -39.23 17.05 -23.53
CA ASP A 177 -38.68 15.70 -23.70
C ASP A 177 -37.16 15.71 -23.44
N SER A 178 -36.45 16.76 -23.87
CA SER A 178 -35.01 16.91 -23.63
C SER A 178 -34.69 17.20 -22.17
N PHE A 179 -35.54 17.94 -21.47
CA PHE A 179 -35.40 18.13 -20.03
C PHE A 179 -35.69 16.84 -19.26
N ALA A 180 -36.53 15.93 -19.76
CA ALA A 180 -36.77 14.63 -19.15
C ALA A 180 -35.65 13.59 -19.46
N ASP A 181 -34.97 13.72 -20.60
CA ASP A 181 -33.91 12.81 -21.08
C ASP A 181 -32.57 12.96 -20.33
N ALA A 182 -32.31 12.10 -19.34
CA ALA A 182 -31.12 12.18 -18.51
C ALA A 182 -29.78 12.06 -19.29
N PRO A 183 -29.57 11.04 -20.15
CA PRO A 183 -28.39 10.99 -21.01
C PRO A 183 -28.21 12.23 -21.88
N GLY A 184 -29.30 12.72 -22.49
CA GLY A 184 -29.28 13.91 -23.34
C GLY A 184 -28.84 15.17 -22.58
N ARG A 185 -29.35 15.36 -21.36
CA ARG A 185 -28.99 16.47 -20.47
C ARG A 185 -27.50 16.49 -20.12
N TYR A 186 -26.94 15.36 -19.68
CA TYR A 186 -25.51 15.26 -19.38
C TYR A 186 -24.65 15.46 -20.62
N SER A 187 -25.08 14.95 -21.78
CA SER A 187 -24.39 15.16 -23.05
C SER A 187 -24.37 16.63 -23.45
N ALA A 188 -25.48 17.35 -23.31
CA ALA A 188 -25.55 18.77 -23.62
C ALA A 188 -24.64 19.60 -22.69
N PHE A 189 -24.62 19.26 -21.40
CA PHE A 189 -23.70 19.89 -20.45
C PHE A 189 -22.23 19.60 -20.79
N LYS A 190 -21.88 18.37 -21.21
CA LYS A 190 -20.55 18.05 -21.73
C LYS A 190 -20.22 18.91 -22.96
N THR A 191 -21.14 19.06 -23.91
CA THR A 191 -20.94 19.90 -25.11
C THR A 191 -20.58 21.32 -24.73
N PHE A 192 -21.31 21.94 -23.79
CA PHE A 192 -20.97 23.26 -23.25
C PHE A 192 -19.53 23.35 -22.71
N VAL A 193 -19.13 22.37 -21.90
CA VAL A 193 -17.81 22.35 -21.28
C VAL A 193 -16.71 22.23 -22.33
N VAL A 194 -16.89 21.35 -23.32
CA VAL A 194 -15.93 21.16 -24.41
C VAL A 194 -15.87 22.38 -25.33
N GLU A 195 -17.00 22.98 -25.69
CA GLU A 195 -17.02 24.22 -26.49
C GLU A 195 -16.36 25.40 -25.75
N SER A 196 -16.54 25.47 -24.43
CA SER A 196 -15.93 26.50 -23.59
C SER A 196 -14.42 26.28 -23.39
N TYR A 197 -13.97 25.03 -23.35
CA TYR A 197 -12.57 24.69 -23.16
C TYR A 197 -12.18 23.38 -23.89
N PRO A 198 -11.89 23.45 -25.22
CA PRO A 198 -11.69 22.27 -26.07
C PRO A 198 -10.64 21.24 -25.61
N PRO A 199 -9.49 21.63 -25.01
CA PRO A 199 -8.47 20.66 -24.58
C PRO A 199 -8.97 19.59 -23.59
N ILE A 200 -10.08 19.86 -22.88
CA ILE A 200 -10.61 18.95 -21.86
C ILE A 200 -11.12 17.63 -22.46
N GLU A 201 -11.59 17.64 -23.71
CA GLU A 201 -12.19 16.47 -24.35
C GLU A 201 -11.17 15.33 -24.52
N ASN A 202 -9.96 15.66 -24.95
CA ASN A 202 -8.89 14.67 -25.12
C ASN A 202 -8.52 14.02 -23.79
N LEU A 203 -8.41 14.81 -22.71
CA LEU A 203 -8.13 14.29 -21.38
C LEU A 203 -9.27 13.40 -20.88
N MET A 204 -10.53 13.82 -21.05
CA MET A 204 -11.68 13.00 -20.69
C MET A 204 -11.67 11.65 -21.39
N ASN A 205 -11.38 11.64 -22.70
CA ASN A 205 -11.33 10.40 -23.49
C ASN A 205 -10.19 9.48 -23.02
N ASN A 206 -9.01 10.04 -22.76
CA ASN A 206 -7.85 9.28 -22.29
C ASN A 206 -8.04 8.71 -20.88
N ILE A 207 -8.73 9.43 -20.00
CA ILE A 207 -9.02 9.01 -18.62
C ILE A 207 -10.26 8.09 -18.57
N GLY A 208 -11.17 8.18 -19.55
CA GLY A 208 -12.44 7.44 -19.58
C GLY A 208 -13.55 8.11 -18.76
N ILE A 209 -13.56 9.45 -18.69
CA ILE A 209 -14.59 10.24 -17.99
C ILE A 209 -15.88 10.29 -18.82
N ALA A 210 -16.99 9.79 -18.24
CA ALA A 210 -18.31 9.88 -18.85
C ALA A 210 -18.97 11.25 -18.56
N SER A 211 -20.05 11.58 -19.28
CA SER A 211 -20.72 12.89 -19.15
C SER A 211 -21.31 13.13 -17.76
N ASN A 212 -21.77 12.09 -17.07
CA ASN A 212 -22.22 12.15 -15.67
C ASN A 212 -21.03 12.37 -14.72
N ASP A 213 -19.91 11.65 -14.93
CA ASP A 213 -18.68 11.79 -14.13
C ASP A 213 -18.16 13.25 -14.19
N LEU A 214 -18.22 13.87 -15.39
CA LEU A 214 -17.88 15.28 -15.60
C LEU A 214 -18.77 16.22 -14.78
N PHE A 215 -20.09 16.01 -14.83
CA PHE A 215 -21.03 16.85 -14.11
C PHE A 215 -20.82 16.73 -12.60
N ASP A 216 -20.73 15.50 -12.07
CA ASP A 216 -20.53 15.27 -10.64
C ASP A 216 -19.24 15.96 -10.17
N LYS A 217 -18.18 15.95 -10.99
CA LYS A 217 -16.94 16.63 -10.66
C LYS A 217 -17.08 18.16 -10.61
N ILE A 218 -17.77 18.77 -11.57
CA ILE A 218 -18.05 20.21 -11.52
C ILE A 218 -18.96 20.54 -10.34
N LYS A 219 -19.92 19.67 -10.02
CA LYS A 219 -20.80 19.82 -8.86
C LYS A 219 -20.03 19.84 -7.55
N GLU A 220 -19.01 19.02 -7.38
CA GLU A 220 -18.12 19.08 -6.21
C GLU A 220 -17.39 20.42 -6.08
N MET A 221 -17.04 21.06 -7.21
CA MET A 221 -16.36 22.36 -7.26
C MET A 221 -17.32 23.55 -7.05
N MET A 222 -18.63 23.32 -7.13
CA MET A 222 -19.66 24.33 -7.08
C MET A 222 -20.39 24.29 -5.73
N GLN A 223 -20.41 25.41 -5.01
CA GLN A 223 -20.98 25.48 -3.66
C GLN A 223 -22.50 25.75 -3.64
N GLN A 224 -23.07 26.23 -4.75
CA GLN A 224 -24.48 26.62 -4.85
C GLN A 224 -25.33 25.49 -5.48
N ALA A 225 -26.64 25.55 -5.32
CA ALA A 225 -27.55 24.58 -5.92
C ALA A 225 -27.55 24.69 -7.46
N THR A 226 -27.66 23.56 -8.15
CA THR A 226 -27.54 23.45 -9.63
C THR A 226 -28.42 24.45 -10.41
N TYR A 227 -29.61 24.78 -9.90
CA TYR A 227 -30.53 25.72 -10.56
C TYR A 227 -29.99 27.16 -10.62
N SER A 228 -29.05 27.51 -9.74
CA SER A 228 -28.52 28.86 -9.60
C SER A 228 -27.23 29.09 -10.40
N TRP A 229 -26.67 28.04 -10.99
CA TRP A 229 -25.42 28.14 -11.73
C TRP A 229 -25.63 28.91 -13.03
N SER A 230 -24.75 29.87 -13.29
CA SER A 230 -24.58 30.53 -14.59
C SER A 230 -23.47 29.86 -15.41
N GLU A 231 -23.47 30.11 -16.71
CA GLU A 231 -22.42 29.64 -17.61
C GLU A 231 -21.05 30.20 -17.20
N GLU A 232 -20.99 31.47 -16.79
CA GLU A 232 -19.77 32.16 -16.37
C GLU A 232 -19.18 31.53 -15.10
N GLN A 233 -20.01 31.18 -14.13
CA GLN A 233 -19.55 30.50 -12.91
C GLN A 233 -18.97 29.12 -13.22
N VAL A 234 -19.58 28.36 -14.14
CA VAL A 234 -19.02 27.07 -14.56
C VAL A 234 -17.72 27.27 -15.33
N LYS A 235 -17.66 28.24 -16.26
CA LYS A 235 -16.44 28.61 -17.01
C LYS A 235 -15.28 28.97 -16.08
N ALA A 236 -15.55 29.68 -14.99
CA ALA A 236 -14.53 30.04 -13.99
C ALA A 236 -13.89 28.83 -13.29
N LYS A 237 -14.54 27.66 -13.31
CA LYS A 237 -14.00 26.40 -12.74
C LYS A 237 -13.27 25.50 -13.74
N LEU A 238 -13.38 25.77 -15.05
CA LEU A 238 -12.83 24.89 -16.07
C LEU A 238 -11.30 24.81 -16.07
N LEU A 239 -10.60 25.89 -15.69
CA LEU A 239 -9.13 25.86 -15.54
C LEU A 239 -8.68 24.92 -14.41
N GLU A 240 -9.42 24.95 -13.30
CA GLU A 240 -9.14 24.05 -12.17
C GLU A 240 -9.44 22.60 -12.50
N LEU A 241 -10.55 22.35 -13.19
CA LEU A 241 -10.90 21.03 -13.70
C LEU A 241 -9.88 20.49 -14.70
N LEU A 242 -9.40 21.33 -15.61
CA LEU A 242 -8.35 20.96 -16.56
C LEU A 242 -7.07 20.55 -15.83
N CYS A 243 -6.62 21.36 -14.89
CA CYS A 243 -5.42 21.06 -14.09
C CYS A 243 -5.55 19.70 -13.38
N GLU A 244 -6.72 19.40 -12.82
CA GLU A 244 -6.95 18.11 -12.16
C GLU A 244 -6.94 16.95 -13.15
N TYR A 245 -7.59 17.09 -14.31
CA TYR A 245 -7.58 16.05 -15.34
C TYR A 245 -6.17 15.85 -15.95
N GLU A 246 -5.40 16.92 -16.13
CA GLU A 246 -4.00 16.80 -16.55
C GLU A 246 -3.16 16.04 -15.52
N LEU A 247 -3.37 16.28 -14.22
CA LEU A 247 -2.70 15.55 -13.16
C LEU A 247 -3.09 14.07 -13.19
N ILE A 248 -4.39 13.75 -13.27
CA ILE A 248 -4.88 12.37 -13.33
C ILE A 248 -4.30 11.64 -14.55
N PHE A 249 -4.33 12.28 -15.73
CA PHE A 249 -3.77 11.73 -16.95
C PHE A 249 -2.26 11.47 -16.80
N THR A 250 -1.50 12.46 -16.33
CA THR A 250 -0.05 12.34 -16.14
C THR A 250 0.31 11.21 -15.17
N LEU A 251 -0.44 11.08 -14.07
CA LEU A 251 -0.25 10.00 -13.10
C LEU A 251 -0.63 8.63 -13.68
N ASN A 252 -1.75 8.52 -14.39
CA ASN A 252 -2.15 7.26 -15.04
C ASN A 252 -1.06 6.76 -16.02
N GLU A 253 -0.52 7.66 -16.87
CA GLU A 253 0.57 7.32 -17.79
C GLU A 253 1.85 6.90 -17.05
N SER A 254 2.22 7.64 -16.00
CA SER A 254 3.47 7.42 -15.27
C SER A 254 3.43 6.14 -14.43
N LEU A 255 2.28 5.85 -13.83
CA LEU A 255 2.08 4.70 -12.96
C LEU A 255 1.65 3.44 -13.72
N ALA A 256 1.32 3.57 -15.02
CA ALA A 256 0.75 2.53 -15.88
C ALA A 256 -0.57 1.95 -15.33
N VAL A 257 -1.48 2.83 -14.88
CA VAL A 257 -2.80 2.48 -14.33
C VAL A 257 -3.91 3.24 -15.07
N SER A 258 -5.18 2.87 -14.82
CA SER A 258 -6.35 3.55 -15.36
C SER A 258 -7.31 3.92 -14.24
N ARG A 259 -7.18 5.14 -13.73
CA ARG A 259 -8.02 5.72 -12.66
C ARG A 259 -8.76 6.95 -13.18
N LYS A 260 -10.02 7.09 -12.76
CA LYS A 260 -10.90 8.21 -13.17
C LYS A 260 -10.84 9.42 -12.24
N ASN A 261 -10.32 9.26 -11.03
CA ASN A 261 -10.27 10.32 -10.03
C ASN A 261 -8.95 10.29 -9.27
N LEU A 262 -8.61 11.44 -8.69
CA LEU A 262 -7.37 11.60 -7.94
C LEU A 262 -7.34 10.71 -6.69
N PHE A 263 -8.47 10.54 -5.99
CA PHE A 263 -8.56 9.72 -4.78
C PHE A 263 -8.07 8.28 -4.99
N ALA A 264 -8.45 7.63 -6.10
CA ALA A 264 -7.99 6.28 -6.40
C ALA A 264 -6.46 6.23 -6.63
N LEU A 265 -5.89 7.22 -7.33
CA LEU A 265 -4.44 7.34 -7.51
C LEU A 265 -3.71 7.59 -6.19
N GLN A 266 -4.30 8.39 -5.31
CA GLN A 266 -3.75 8.62 -3.98
C GLN A 266 -3.68 7.33 -3.16
N GLN A 267 -4.70 6.48 -3.22
CA GLN A 267 -4.66 5.19 -2.54
C GLN A 267 -3.61 4.25 -3.12
N ASP A 268 -3.46 4.21 -4.45
CA ASP A 268 -2.40 3.42 -5.10
C ASP A 268 -1.02 3.87 -4.61
N LEU A 269 -0.76 5.18 -4.62
CA LEU A 269 0.50 5.76 -4.14
C LEU A 269 0.71 5.53 -2.64
N LYS A 270 -0.32 5.74 -1.82
CA LYS A 270 -0.26 5.55 -0.37
C LYS A 270 0.06 4.11 0.01
N ASN A 271 -0.55 3.14 -0.66
CA ASN A 271 -0.28 1.71 -0.43
C ASN A 271 1.18 1.38 -0.74
N CYS A 272 1.71 1.93 -1.83
CA CYS A 272 3.10 1.74 -2.23
C CYS A 272 4.07 2.41 -1.24
N PHE A 273 3.85 3.67 -0.91
CA PHE A 273 4.71 4.44 0.00
C PHE A 273 4.66 3.97 1.45
N ASN A 274 3.61 3.23 1.86
CA ASN A 274 3.57 2.59 3.17
C ASN A 274 4.33 1.24 3.22
N SER A 275 4.67 0.66 2.06
CA SER A 275 5.17 -0.71 1.93
C SER A 275 6.51 -0.79 1.20
N MET A 276 7.39 0.19 1.41
CA MET A 276 8.69 0.27 0.74
C MET A 276 9.75 -0.59 1.44
N LYS A 277 10.79 -1.03 0.74
CA LYS A 277 11.97 -1.67 1.35
C LYS A 277 13.09 -0.67 1.65
N VAL A 278 13.19 0.37 0.82
CA VAL A 278 14.10 1.51 1.01
C VAL A 278 13.21 2.75 1.23
N PRO A 279 13.27 3.41 2.41
CA PRO A 279 12.43 4.57 2.68
C PRO A 279 12.70 5.73 1.73
N GLY A 280 11.65 6.50 1.43
CA GLY A 280 11.74 7.76 0.70
C GLY A 280 12.80 8.72 1.21
N ARG A 281 12.90 8.89 2.54
CA ARG A 281 13.94 9.74 3.16
C ARG A 281 15.37 9.37 2.79
N ILE A 282 15.64 8.10 2.50
CA ILE A 282 16.95 7.65 2.03
C ILE A 282 17.13 8.00 0.56
N ILE A 283 16.10 7.73 -0.25
CA ILE A 283 16.10 7.94 -1.70
C ILE A 283 16.26 9.43 -2.03
N GLU A 284 15.67 10.31 -1.24
CA GLU A 284 15.75 11.76 -1.41
C GLU A 284 17.19 12.32 -1.29
N ASN A 285 18.11 11.58 -0.67
CA ASN A 285 19.51 11.97 -0.55
C ASN A 285 20.34 11.58 -1.78
N PHE A 286 19.77 10.88 -2.75
CA PHE A 286 20.48 10.56 -3.99
C PHE A 286 20.66 11.84 -4.82
N ASP A 287 21.73 11.92 -5.62
CA ASP A 287 21.90 13.01 -6.58
C ASP A 287 21.30 12.59 -7.93
N LYS A 288 19.96 12.60 -8.02
CA LYS A 288 19.21 12.18 -9.21
C LYS A 288 18.11 13.19 -9.60
N PRO A 289 17.94 13.47 -10.89
CA PRO A 289 17.01 14.50 -11.36
C PRO A 289 15.54 14.16 -11.11
N TRP A 290 15.18 12.87 -11.00
CA TRP A 290 13.81 12.41 -10.80
C TRP A 290 13.30 12.51 -9.35
N ILE A 291 14.14 12.88 -8.38
CA ILE A 291 13.76 12.97 -6.96
C ILE A 291 12.68 14.03 -6.73
N GLY A 292 12.70 15.13 -7.50
CA GLY A 292 11.62 16.13 -7.46
C GLY A 292 10.25 15.50 -7.74
N ALA A 293 10.16 14.62 -8.75
CA ALA A 293 8.93 13.91 -9.05
C ALA A 293 8.54 12.92 -7.94
N LEU A 294 9.50 12.22 -7.33
CA LEU A 294 9.22 11.34 -6.18
C LEU A 294 8.56 12.09 -5.03
N LYS A 295 9.08 13.27 -4.68
CA LYS A 295 8.52 14.13 -3.63
C LYS A 295 7.08 14.55 -3.95
N ILE A 296 6.84 14.93 -5.21
CA ILE A 296 5.49 15.30 -5.67
C ILE A 296 4.54 14.09 -5.59
N LEU A 297 4.95 12.90 -6.03
CA LEU A 297 4.14 11.68 -5.88
C LEU A 297 3.81 11.40 -4.41
N TYR A 298 4.76 11.61 -3.50
CA TYR A 298 4.53 11.47 -2.07
C TYR A 298 3.54 12.51 -1.54
N ILE A 299 3.63 13.76 -1.98
CA ILE A 299 2.65 14.82 -1.66
C ILE A 299 1.24 14.44 -2.12
N VAL A 300 1.10 13.92 -3.35
CA VAL A 300 -0.19 13.41 -3.85
C VAL A 300 -0.74 12.35 -2.90
N SER A 301 0.08 11.40 -2.46
CA SER A 301 -0.33 10.30 -1.56
C SER A 301 -0.86 10.75 -0.18
N LYS A 302 -0.60 12.00 0.22
CA LYS A 302 -0.95 12.58 1.53
C LYS A 302 -2.03 13.65 1.45
N ASP A 303 -2.82 13.70 0.38
CA ASP A 303 -3.83 14.74 0.15
C ASP A 303 -3.25 16.16 0.03
N GLY A 304 -1.95 16.28 -0.18
CA GLY A 304 -1.23 17.56 -0.19
C GLY A 304 -1.45 18.42 -1.44
N MET A 305 -2.25 17.95 -2.40
CA MET A 305 -2.62 18.73 -3.59
C MET A 305 -3.75 19.72 -3.34
N ILE A 306 -4.55 19.52 -2.28
CA ILE A 306 -5.72 20.36 -1.96
C ILE A 306 -5.29 21.78 -1.53
N GLY A 307 -4.13 21.91 -0.87
CA GLY A 307 -3.61 23.17 -0.38
C GLY A 307 -2.75 23.97 -1.37
N ARG A 308 -2.53 23.45 -2.59
CA ARG A 308 -1.70 24.08 -3.61
C ARG A 308 -2.52 24.94 -4.55
N ASP A 309 -1.98 26.09 -4.92
CA ASP A 309 -2.61 26.93 -5.92
C ASP A 309 -2.49 26.32 -7.34
N LEU A 310 -3.09 26.98 -8.34
CA LEU A 310 -3.04 26.47 -9.72
C LEU A 310 -1.63 26.52 -10.32
N GLU A 311 -0.83 27.54 -10.01
CA GLU A 311 0.52 27.69 -10.57
C GLU A 311 1.45 26.61 -10.03
N GLU A 312 1.40 26.35 -8.72
CA GLU A 312 2.11 25.27 -8.05
C GLU A 312 1.73 23.91 -8.63
N ARG A 313 0.43 23.63 -8.80
CA ARG A 313 -0.05 22.37 -9.41
C ARG A 313 0.43 22.20 -10.84
N TYR A 314 0.41 23.26 -11.67
CA TYR A 314 0.95 23.18 -13.03
C TYR A 314 2.46 22.98 -13.06
N SER A 315 3.20 23.58 -12.12
CA SER A 315 4.63 23.34 -11.96
C SER A 315 4.91 21.88 -11.61
N ASP A 316 4.17 21.32 -10.65
CA ASP A 316 4.27 19.91 -10.28
C ASP A 316 3.98 18.97 -11.46
N ILE A 317 2.90 19.24 -12.21
CA ILE A 317 2.54 18.46 -13.41
C ILE A 317 3.67 18.48 -14.43
N LYS A 318 4.36 19.61 -14.64
CA LYS A 318 5.51 19.69 -15.57
C LYS A 318 6.67 18.78 -15.11
N VAL A 319 6.97 18.78 -13.82
CA VAL A 319 8.01 17.89 -13.25
C VAL A 319 7.59 16.42 -13.39
N LEU A 320 6.32 16.11 -13.12
CA LEU A 320 5.78 14.75 -13.24
C LEU A 320 5.83 14.26 -14.70
N LYS A 321 5.39 15.07 -15.67
CA LYS A 321 5.44 14.71 -17.10
C LYS A 321 6.83 14.30 -17.57
N HIS A 322 7.89 14.88 -16.98
CA HIS A 322 9.27 14.57 -17.37
C HIS A 322 9.87 13.39 -16.58
N TYR A 323 9.64 13.31 -15.27
CA TYR A 323 10.38 12.38 -14.39
C TYR A 323 9.54 11.34 -13.65
N ALA A 324 8.20 11.43 -13.63
CA ALA A 324 7.39 10.56 -12.78
C ALA A 324 7.48 9.09 -13.15
N LYS A 325 7.58 8.75 -14.43
CA LYS A 325 7.74 7.36 -14.88
C LYS A 325 9.06 6.75 -14.37
N GLU A 326 10.14 7.51 -14.44
CA GLU A 326 11.45 7.09 -13.93
C GLU A 326 11.43 6.95 -12.41
N ALA A 327 10.92 7.96 -11.70
CA ALA A 327 10.75 7.91 -10.25
C ALA A 327 9.92 6.69 -9.82
N TRP A 328 8.82 6.41 -10.52
CA TRP A 328 7.94 5.28 -10.23
C TRP A 328 8.60 3.92 -10.51
N GLN A 329 9.40 3.82 -11.58
CA GLN A 329 10.17 2.61 -11.85
C GLN A 329 11.07 2.26 -10.69
N TYR A 330 11.77 3.24 -10.11
CA TYR A 330 12.63 3.03 -8.95
C TYR A 330 11.87 2.68 -7.68
N VAL A 331 10.72 3.32 -7.44
CA VAL A 331 9.83 2.98 -6.31
C VAL A 331 9.37 1.52 -6.39
N ASN A 332 8.95 1.06 -7.57
CA ASN A 332 8.57 -0.34 -7.79
C ASN A 332 9.77 -1.30 -7.81
N SER A 333 10.93 -0.82 -8.25
CA SER A 333 12.17 -1.60 -8.36
C SER A 333 13.10 -1.31 -7.19
N SER A 334 12.57 -1.42 -5.97
CA SER A 334 13.28 -1.02 -4.74
C SER A 334 14.61 -1.77 -4.50
N LYS A 335 14.86 -2.90 -5.18
CA LYS A 335 16.16 -3.57 -5.20
C LYS A 335 17.25 -2.72 -5.88
N LEU A 336 16.92 -2.02 -6.96
CA LEU A 336 17.87 -1.12 -7.65
C LEU A 336 18.26 0.06 -6.76
N LEU A 337 17.30 0.57 -5.98
CA LEU A 337 17.56 1.61 -4.99
C LEU A 337 18.46 1.12 -3.85
N LEU A 338 18.27 -0.13 -3.42
CA LEU A 338 19.13 -0.74 -2.40
C LEU A 338 20.57 -0.92 -2.91
N ASP A 339 20.74 -1.38 -4.14
CA ASP A 339 22.05 -1.53 -4.78
C ASP A 339 22.78 -0.19 -4.90
N GLU A 340 22.11 0.85 -5.39
CA GLU A 340 22.66 2.21 -5.46
C GLU A 340 23.07 2.72 -4.07
N TYR A 341 22.22 2.53 -3.06
CA TYR A 341 22.53 2.91 -1.69
C TYR A 341 23.78 2.19 -1.15
N MET A 342 23.87 0.87 -1.36
CA MET A 342 25.02 0.08 -0.91
C MET A 342 26.31 0.54 -1.59
N LYS A 343 26.28 0.83 -2.89
CA LYS A 343 27.42 1.35 -3.64
C LYS A 343 27.89 2.71 -3.13
N GLN A 344 26.97 3.64 -2.83
CA GLN A 344 27.31 4.95 -2.25
C GLN A 344 27.97 4.83 -0.86
N LYS A 345 27.69 3.75 -0.13
CA LYS A 345 28.29 3.46 1.19
C LYS A 345 29.52 2.55 1.11
N ASP A 346 30.03 2.26 -0.09
CA ASP A 346 31.15 1.36 -0.35
C ASP A 346 30.98 -0.05 0.28
N ILE A 347 29.74 -0.55 0.27
CA ILE A 347 29.40 -1.87 0.78
C ILE A 347 29.52 -2.88 -0.36
N GLN A 348 30.51 -3.77 -0.25
CA GLN A 348 30.76 -4.82 -1.25
C GLN A 348 29.82 -6.02 -1.04
N CYS A 349 28.89 -6.23 -1.97
CA CYS A 349 28.00 -7.40 -2.02
C CYS A 349 27.93 -7.99 -3.44
N THR A 350 27.85 -9.32 -3.52
CA THR A 350 27.53 -10.02 -4.77
C THR A 350 26.04 -9.88 -5.10
N GLY A 351 25.65 -10.18 -6.35
CA GLY A 351 24.25 -10.13 -6.76
C GLY A 351 23.33 -11.05 -5.94
N GLN A 352 23.80 -12.24 -5.57
CA GLN A 352 23.05 -13.18 -4.71
C GLN A 352 22.90 -12.66 -3.28
N GLU A 353 23.95 -12.05 -2.72
CA GLU A 353 23.89 -11.45 -1.39
C GLU A 353 22.91 -10.26 -1.37
N LEU A 354 22.88 -9.44 -2.42
CA LEU A 354 21.91 -8.35 -2.55
C LEU A 354 20.46 -8.86 -2.58
N ASP A 355 20.20 -9.97 -3.28
CA ASP A 355 18.87 -10.62 -3.28
C ASP A 355 18.47 -11.06 -1.87
N GLU A 356 19.35 -11.75 -1.16
CA GLU A 356 19.09 -12.19 0.21
C GLU A 356 18.85 -11.01 1.17
N VAL A 357 19.64 -9.93 1.09
CA VAL A 357 19.38 -8.72 1.91
C VAL A 357 17.99 -8.18 1.60
N PHE A 358 17.69 -7.99 0.31
CA PHE A 358 16.45 -7.35 -0.11
C PHE A 358 15.20 -8.13 0.33
N GLU A 359 15.25 -9.47 0.22
CA GLU A 359 14.18 -10.35 0.70
C GLU A 359 13.95 -10.22 2.21
N ASN A 360 15.04 -10.20 2.99
CA ASN A 360 14.98 -10.17 4.46
C ASN A 360 14.72 -8.79 5.08
N LEU A 361 14.86 -7.70 4.32
CA LEU A 361 14.48 -6.36 4.79
C LEU A 361 12.96 -6.29 5.05
N LYS A 362 12.54 -5.61 6.11
CA LYS A 362 11.11 -5.41 6.37
C LYS A 362 10.56 -4.28 5.51
N GLN A 363 9.28 -4.34 5.20
CA GLN A 363 8.58 -3.21 4.60
C GLN A 363 8.42 -2.09 5.63
N VAL A 364 8.58 -0.86 5.17
CA VAL A 364 8.61 0.37 5.95
C VAL A 364 7.95 1.50 5.17
N ALA A 365 7.46 2.52 5.88
CA ALA A 365 6.86 3.70 5.25
C ALA A 365 7.92 4.66 4.70
N TYR A 366 7.54 5.49 3.73
CA TYR A 366 8.38 6.49 3.06
C TYR A 366 9.11 7.42 4.05
N ASP A 367 8.43 7.86 5.10
CA ASP A 367 8.90 8.79 6.13
C ASP A 367 9.64 8.11 7.28
N SER A 368 9.90 6.82 7.18
CA SER A 368 10.65 6.08 8.20
C SER A 368 12.03 6.70 8.44
N PRO A 369 12.44 6.86 9.72
CA PRO A 369 13.75 7.39 10.07
C PRO A 369 14.90 6.59 9.44
N GLU A 370 15.93 7.30 8.95
CA GLU A 370 17.12 6.69 8.36
C GLU A 370 17.78 5.67 9.28
N VAL A 371 17.90 6.00 10.58
CA VAL A 371 18.51 5.13 11.60
C VAL A 371 17.87 3.74 11.67
N LEU A 372 16.55 3.65 11.48
CA LEU A 372 15.84 2.37 11.51
C LEU A 372 16.20 1.51 10.29
N PHE A 373 16.26 2.13 9.12
CA PHE A 373 16.65 1.45 7.89
C PHE A 373 18.11 1.02 7.93
N THR A 374 19.03 1.91 8.31
CA THR A 374 20.47 1.60 8.36
C THR A 374 20.78 0.49 9.36
N SER A 375 20.13 0.48 10.53
CA SER A 375 20.32 -0.58 11.52
C SER A 375 19.81 -1.94 11.02
N ALA A 376 18.64 -1.96 10.37
CA ALA A 376 18.08 -3.18 9.79
C ALA A 376 18.96 -3.71 8.64
N LEU A 377 19.45 -2.82 7.80
CA LEU A 377 20.36 -3.14 6.70
C LEU A 377 21.69 -3.70 7.21
N GLN A 378 22.31 -3.05 8.19
CA GLN A 378 23.56 -3.50 8.79
C GLN A 378 23.43 -4.90 9.38
N LEU A 379 22.32 -5.20 10.05
CA LEU A 379 22.06 -6.54 10.59
C LEU A 379 22.03 -7.62 9.50
N GLN A 380 21.42 -7.33 8.34
CA GLN A 380 21.41 -8.28 7.22
C GLN A 380 22.80 -8.44 6.59
N ILE A 381 23.52 -7.33 6.38
CA ILE A 381 24.89 -7.35 5.86
C ILE A 381 25.80 -8.17 6.78
N ASP A 382 25.69 -7.97 8.08
CA ASP A 382 26.50 -8.68 9.08
C ASP A 382 26.23 -10.18 9.07
N LYS A 383 24.96 -10.58 8.93
CA LYS A 383 24.54 -11.98 8.83
C LYS A 383 25.09 -12.63 7.56
N ILE A 384 25.05 -11.93 6.44
CA ILE A 384 25.58 -12.43 5.16
C ILE A 384 27.10 -12.53 5.22
N ALA A 385 27.78 -11.48 5.69
CA ALA A 385 29.23 -11.49 5.87
C ALA A 385 29.69 -12.64 6.77
N TYR A 386 28.96 -12.90 7.87
CA TYR A 386 29.22 -14.04 8.75
C TYR A 386 29.08 -15.38 8.00
N THR A 387 28.01 -15.54 7.21
CA THR A 387 27.76 -16.76 6.43
C THR A 387 28.81 -16.99 5.35
N ARG A 388 29.20 -15.93 4.62
CA ARG A 388 30.29 -15.95 3.64
C ARG A 388 31.62 -16.35 4.29
N ASN A 389 32.00 -15.66 5.37
CA ASN A 389 33.25 -15.91 6.07
C ASN A 389 33.31 -17.35 6.61
N LYS A 390 32.19 -17.90 7.10
CA LYS A 390 32.08 -19.32 7.49
C LYS A 390 32.36 -20.25 6.31
N GLY A 391 31.75 -20.01 5.15
CA GLY A 391 31.95 -20.82 3.95
C GLY A 391 33.38 -20.73 3.41
N GLU A 392 33.97 -19.53 3.39
CA GLU A 392 35.37 -19.32 2.98
C GLU A 392 36.34 -20.02 3.92
N LEU A 393 36.16 -19.87 5.23
CA LEU A 393 37.00 -20.53 6.23
C LEU A 393 36.97 -22.07 6.07
N GLN A 394 35.80 -22.65 5.79
CA GLN A 394 35.66 -24.08 5.51
C GLN A 394 36.38 -24.50 4.21
N LYS A 395 36.25 -23.71 3.13
CA LYS A 395 36.94 -23.97 1.86
C LYS A 395 38.46 -23.91 2.01
N ILE A 396 38.98 -22.89 2.70
CA ILE A 396 40.42 -22.75 2.95
C ILE A 396 40.93 -23.93 3.79
N TRP A 397 40.17 -24.35 4.80
CA TRP A 397 40.50 -25.54 5.58
C TRP A 397 40.59 -26.80 4.69
N GLU A 398 39.60 -27.03 3.84
CA GLU A 398 39.57 -28.21 2.97
C GLU A 398 40.76 -28.21 2.00
N GLN A 399 41.07 -27.06 1.39
CA GLN A 399 42.22 -26.89 0.51
C GLN A 399 43.55 -27.10 1.23
N SER A 400 43.69 -26.58 2.45
CA SER A 400 44.93 -26.62 3.22
C SER A 400 45.18 -27.97 3.89
N SER A 401 44.14 -28.63 4.39
CA SER A 401 44.23 -29.87 5.17
C SER A 401 43.96 -31.15 4.34
N GLY A 402 43.30 -31.01 3.18
CA GLY A 402 42.82 -32.13 2.36
C GLY A 402 41.67 -32.92 3.01
N THR A 403 40.92 -32.30 3.93
CA THR A 403 39.79 -32.94 4.63
C THR A 403 38.64 -31.96 4.87
N VAL A 404 37.41 -32.47 4.87
CA VAL A 404 36.19 -31.66 5.04
C VAL A 404 36.01 -31.06 6.44
N SER A 405 36.65 -31.61 7.48
CA SER A 405 36.53 -31.10 8.84
C SER A 405 37.75 -31.43 9.71
N LEU A 406 37.91 -30.69 10.81
CA LEU A 406 38.94 -30.92 11.81
C LEU A 406 38.84 -32.32 12.43
N SER A 407 37.63 -32.78 12.72
CA SER A 407 37.43 -34.14 13.24
C SER A 407 37.81 -35.20 12.21
N ALA A 408 37.54 -34.95 10.91
CA ALA A 408 37.98 -35.84 9.83
C ALA A 408 39.50 -35.87 9.70
N TRP A 409 40.17 -34.71 9.82
CA TRP A 409 41.63 -34.61 9.85
C TRP A 409 42.22 -35.39 11.03
N CYS A 410 41.71 -35.17 12.24
CA CYS A 410 42.18 -35.87 13.44
C CYS A 410 41.98 -37.38 13.31
N LYS A 411 40.87 -37.82 12.70
CA LYS A 411 40.61 -39.24 12.43
C LYS A 411 41.57 -39.83 11.39
N LYS A 412 41.87 -39.10 10.31
CA LYS A 412 42.79 -39.52 9.23
C LYS A 412 44.20 -39.75 9.77
N TYR A 413 44.73 -38.80 10.53
CA TYR A 413 46.10 -38.88 11.06
C TYR A 413 46.18 -39.56 12.43
N THR A 414 45.04 -39.86 13.06
CA THR A 414 44.94 -40.41 14.43
C THR A 414 45.74 -39.59 15.45
N THR A 415 45.74 -38.26 15.26
CA THR A 415 46.49 -37.32 16.07
C THR A 415 45.60 -36.11 16.33
N PRO A 416 45.46 -35.64 17.58
CA PRO A 416 44.75 -34.40 17.89
C PRO A 416 45.46 -33.22 17.23
N ILE A 417 44.71 -32.34 16.56
CA ILE A 417 45.28 -31.15 15.90
C ILE A 417 46.06 -30.28 16.90
N GLN A 418 45.62 -30.26 18.16
CA GLN A 418 46.21 -29.47 19.25
C GLN A 418 47.63 -29.90 19.60
N TRP A 419 48.07 -31.09 19.17
CA TRP A 419 49.44 -31.57 19.39
C TRP A 419 50.38 -31.17 18.25
N VAL A 420 49.84 -30.73 17.12
CA VAL A 420 50.60 -30.37 15.90
C VAL A 420 50.69 -28.86 15.74
N VAL A 421 49.64 -28.15 16.11
CA VAL A 421 49.54 -26.69 15.97
C VAL A 421 50.27 -25.96 17.10
N PRO A 422 50.96 -24.83 16.82
CA PRO A 422 51.55 -23.97 17.85
C PRO A 422 50.51 -23.43 18.84
N GLU A 423 50.89 -23.26 20.11
CA GLU A 423 49.97 -22.87 21.18
C GLU A 423 49.29 -21.52 20.92
N ASN A 424 50.02 -20.57 20.34
CA ASN A 424 49.49 -19.24 20.00
C ASN A 424 48.38 -19.27 18.94
N ASP A 425 48.35 -20.30 18.10
CA ASP A 425 47.42 -20.40 16.97
C ASP A 425 46.19 -21.25 17.30
N LEU A 426 46.20 -21.99 18.42
CA LEU A 426 45.15 -22.95 18.80
C LEU A 426 43.74 -22.33 18.82
N ASN A 427 43.62 -21.07 19.21
CA ASN A 427 42.32 -20.39 19.26
C ASN A 427 41.66 -20.26 17.87
N HIS A 428 42.45 -20.12 16.80
CA HIS A 428 41.93 -20.08 15.43
C HIS A 428 41.36 -21.45 15.01
N TYR A 429 42.02 -22.54 15.41
CA TYR A 429 41.54 -23.91 15.15
C TYR A 429 40.32 -24.27 16.00
N ARG A 430 40.25 -23.79 17.25
CA ARG A 430 39.04 -23.93 18.08
C ARG A 430 37.86 -23.19 17.48
N ALA A 431 38.05 -21.96 16.99
CA ALA A 431 37.02 -21.22 16.27
C ALA A 431 36.55 -21.97 15.01
N LEU A 432 37.48 -22.51 14.21
CA LEU A 432 37.13 -23.36 13.06
C LEU A 432 36.32 -24.60 13.47
N LYS A 433 36.67 -25.27 14.58
CA LYS A 433 35.93 -26.43 15.08
C LYS A 433 34.49 -26.06 15.44
N SER A 434 34.29 -25.01 16.23
CA SER A 434 32.95 -24.53 16.59
C SER A 434 32.13 -24.14 15.36
N VAL A 435 32.75 -23.49 14.35
CA VAL A 435 32.08 -23.20 13.07
C VAL A 435 31.60 -24.48 12.35
N GLN A 436 32.44 -25.52 12.31
CA GLN A 436 32.13 -26.81 11.69
C GLN A 436 31.06 -27.60 12.46
N ASP A 437 31.05 -27.48 13.79
CA ASP A 437 30.06 -28.12 14.67
C ASP A 437 28.74 -27.33 14.75
N THR A 438 28.61 -26.24 13.99
CA THR A 438 27.44 -25.33 14.00
C THR A 438 27.19 -24.62 15.34
N GLU A 439 28.23 -24.51 16.16
CA GLU A 439 28.22 -23.73 17.40
C GLU A 439 28.34 -22.22 17.11
N PRO A 440 27.80 -21.36 17.99
CA PRO A 440 27.93 -19.91 17.84
C PRO A 440 29.38 -19.47 18.05
N VAL A 441 29.91 -18.68 17.10
CA VAL A 441 31.24 -18.09 17.18
C VAL A 441 31.12 -16.58 17.07
N ASP A 442 31.86 -15.85 17.91
CA ASP A 442 31.89 -14.40 17.86
C ASP A 442 32.44 -13.91 16.50
N ARG A 443 31.90 -12.81 15.99
CA ARG A 443 32.25 -12.30 14.65
C ARG A 443 33.72 -11.91 14.55
N ASN A 444 34.28 -11.29 15.60
CA ASN A 444 35.69 -10.90 15.59
C ASN A 444 36.58 -12.15 15.63
N GLN A 445 36.18 -13.17 16.40
CA GLN A 445 36.89 -14.45 16.42
C GLN A 445 36.86 -15.17 15.06
N LEU A 446 35.69 -15.20 14.39
CA LEU A 446 35.56 -15.76 13.05
C LEU A 446 36.44 -15.01 12.04
N ASN A 447 36.43 -13.68 12.08
CA ASN A 447 37.23 -12.86 11.17
C ASN A 447 38.74 -13.06 11.41
N ASN A 448 39.17 -13.07 12.68
CA ASN A 448 40.56 -13.32 13.04
C ASN A 448 41.03 -14.71 12.60
N ALA A 449 40.18 -15.74 12.75
CA ALA A 449 40.47 -17.07 12.23
C ALA A 449 40.58 -17.06 10.69
N LEU A 450 39.65 -16.44 9.98
CA LEU A 450 39.71 -16.35 8.52
C LEU A 450 40.99 -15.68 8.02
N VAL A 451 41.37 -14.54 8.60
CA VAL A 451 42.62 -13.83 8.26
C VAL A 451 43.85 -14.71 8.52
N PHE A 452 43.88 -15.42 9.65
CA PHE A 452 44.96 -16.39 9.94
C PHE A 452 45.06 -17.48 8.88
N PHE A 453 43.94 -18.13 8.54
CA PHE A 453 43.94 -19.23 7.56
C PHE A 453 44.25 -18.76 6.13
N GLN A 454 43.92 -17.51 5.77
CA GLN A 454 44.27 -16.91 4.48
C GLN A 454 45.76 -16.58 4.35
N GLY A 455 46.39 -16.11 5.44
CA GLY A 455 47.80 -15.71 5.46
C GLY A 455 48.79 -16.80 5.88
N GLY A 456 48.32 -17.89 6.48
CA GLY A 456 49.16 -18.91 7.11
C GLY A 456 49.83 -19.88 6.13
N HIS A 457 51.09 -20.23 6.38
CA HIS A 457 51.76 -21.36 5.73
C HIS A 457 51.33 -22.68 6.38
N LEU A 458 50.20 -23.24 5.93
CA LEU A 458 49.55 -24.41 6.53
C LEU A 458 50.03 -25.76 5.95
N THR A 459 51.15 -25.78 5.23
CA THR A 459 51.64 -26.97 4.51
C THR A 459 51.95 -28.16 5.43
N TYR A 460 52.30 -27.90 6.69
CA TYR A 460 52.55 -28.93 7.71
C TYR A 460 51.31 -29.79 8.03
N LEU A 461 50.09 -29.30 7.73
CA LEU A 461 48.85 -30.06 7.93
C LEU A 461 48.72 -31.28 7.02
N GLN A 462 49.53 -31.37 5.95
CA GLN A 462 49.55 -32.50 5.04
C GLN A 462 50.81 -33.37 5.19
N ASP A 463 51.82 -32.92 5.94
CA ASP A 463 53.07 -33.63 6.16
C ASP A 463 52.88 -34.75 7.21
N ALA A 464 52.62 -35.97 6.72
CA ALA A 464 52.44 -37.15 7.55
C ALA A 464 53.65 -37.46 8.46
N VAL A 465 54.87 -37.13 8.03
CA VAL A 465 56.09 -37.39 8.81
C VAL A 465 56.17 -36.41 9.98
N HIS A 466 55.91 -35.13 9.71
CA HIS A 466 55.85 -34.11 10.76
C HIS A 466 54.74 -34.41 11.78
N ILE A 467 53.52 -34.71 11.32
CA ILE A 467 52.39 -35.02 12.20
C ILE A 467 52.69 -36.21 13.10
N GLN A 468 53.28 -37.27 12.53
CA GLN A 468 53.67 -38.45 13.29
C GLN A 468 54.76 -38.14 14.33
N LYS A 469 55.73 -37.29 14.00
CA LYS A 469 56.75 -36.82 14.94
C LYS A 469 56.12 -36.06 16.11
N CYS A 470 55.15 -35.17 15.85
CA CYS A 470 54.41 -34.46 16.89
C CYS A 470 53.62 -35.41 17.80
N PHE A 471 53.03 -36.48 17.25
CA PHE A 471 52.35 -37.51 18.03
C PHE A 471 53.32 -38.19 19.01
N PHE A 472 54.45 -38.70 18.53
CA PHE A 472 55.42 -39.41 19.38
C PHE A 472 56.11 -38.51 20.40
N ALA A 473 56.36 -37.24 20.06
CA ALA A 473 56.85 -36.25 21.01
C ALA A 473 55.95 -36.09 22.25
N LYS A 474 54.64 -36.39 22.14
CA LYS A 474 53.70 -36.34 23.26
C LYS A 474 53.58 -37.64 24.06
N ILE A 475 53.90 -38.81 23.48
CA ILE A 475 53.65 -40.13 24.11
C ILE A 475 54.90 -40.88 24.59
N GLU A 476 56.07 -40.23 24.57
CA GLU A 476 57.41 -40.78 24.84
C GLU A 476 57.90 -41.77 23.77
N ASP A 477 59.12 -41.56 23.25
CA ASP A 477 59.65 -42.22 22.02
C ASP A 477 59.90 -43.73 22.16
N ASN A 478 60.03 -44.22 23.39
CA ASN A 478 60.51 -45.59 23.68
C ASN A 478 59.57 -46.73 23.22
N TYR A 479 58.37 -46.42 22.71
CA TYR A 479 57.39 -47.41 22.26
C TYR A 479 56.93 -47.23 20.80
N GLN A 480 57.65 -46.43 20.01
CA GLN A 480 57.33 -46.15 18.62
C GLN A 480 57.18 -47.43 17.78
N ASP A 481 58.13 -48.36 17.88
CA ASP A 481 58.11 -49.63 17.14
C ASP A 481 56.91 -50.52 17.49
N VAL A 482 56.51 -50.54 18.77
CA VAL A 482 55.36 -51.32 19.25
C VAL A 482 54.08 -50.74 18.66
N PHE A 483 53.96 -49.40 18.65
CA PHE A 483 52.82 -48.72 18.06
C PHE A 483 52.72 -48.96 16.55
N LEU A 484 53.82 -48.78 15.81
CA LEU A 484 53.83 -48.94 14.35
C LEU A 484 53.42 -50.36 13.92
N LYS A 485 53.90 -51.39 14.63
CA LYS A 485 53.57 -52.80 14.33
C LYS A 485 52.14 -53.20 14.69
N ASN A 486 51.49 -52.49 15.62
CA ASN A 486 50.16 -52.86 16.16
C ASN A 486 49.15 -51.72 16.08
N LYS A 487 49.33 -50.82 15.10
CA LYS A 487 48.64 -49.54 14.99
C LYS A 487 47.11 -49.68 15.08
N GLU A 488 46.51 -50.58 14.30
CA GLU A 488 45.05 -50.74 14.25
C GLU A 488 44.45 -51.18 15.59
N LEU A 489 45.07 -52.16 16.26
CA LEU A 489 44.64 -52.66 17.56
C LEU A 489 44.77 -51.59 18.66
N LEU A 490 45.87 -50.85 18.66
CA LEU A 490 46.09 -49.77 19.62
C LEU A 490 45.13 -48.61 19.42
N ILE A 491 44.86 -48.21 18.17
CA ILE A 491 43.87 -47.18 17.86
C ILE A 491 42.48 -47.61 18.35
N ALA A 492 42.10 -48.88 18.19
CA ALA A 492 40.85 -49.40 18.74
C ALA A 492 40.82 -49.30 20.28
N LYS A 493 41.92 -49.70 20.96
CA LYS A 493 42.05 -49.55 22.43
C LYS A 493 41.99 -48.08 22.88
N PHE A 494 42.60 -47.15 22.13
CA PHE A 494 42.52 -45.72 22.43
C PHE A 494 41.09 -45.21 22.30
N ARG A 495 40.37 -45.56 21.22
CA ARG A 495 38.97 -45.12 21.05
C ARG A 495 38.06 -45.66 22.15
N MET A 496 38.29 -46.88 22.64
CA MET A 496 37.53 -47.46 23.75
C MET A 496 37.75 -46.72 25.08
N LYS A 497 38.99 -46.31 25.38
CA LYS A 497 39.33 -45.71 26.69
C LYS A 497 39.28 -44.17 26.69
N CYS A 498 39.70 -43.55 25.59
CA CYS A 498 39.87 -42.11 25.45
C CYS A 498 38.74 -41.43 24.67
N GLY A 499 37.79 -42.21 24.12
CA GLY A 499 36.66 -41.72 23.33
C GLY A 499 36.90 -41.80 21.82
N ILE A 500 35.81 -41.86 21.05
CA ILE A 500 35.83 -42.07 19.60
C ILE A 500 36.37 -40.83 18.86
N GLU A 501 36.08 -39.63 19.36
CA GLU A 501 36.49 -38.38 18.72
C GLU A 501 37.94 -38.02 19.09
N VAL A 502 38.84 -38.16 18.11
CA VAL A 502 40.29 -37.94 18.28
C VAL A 502 40.61 -36.49 18.68
N TYR A 503 39.82 -35.52 18.24
CA TYR A 503 39.97 -34.12 18.65
C TYR A 503 39.91 -33.93 20.18
N GLY A 504 39.10 -34.74 20.87
CA GLY A 504 38.95 -34.70 22.33
C GLY A 504 40.10 -35.30 23.13
N TRP A 505 41.15 -35.83 22.48
CA TRP A 505 42.30 -36.41 23.16
C TRP A 505 43.37 -35.39 23.56
N GLU A 506 43.13 -34.08 23.38
CA GLU A 506 44.05 -32.97 23.70
C GLU A 506 44.81 -33.17 25.03
N TYR A 507 44.08 -33.52 26.10
CA TYR A 507 44.63 -33.70 27.45
C TYR A 507 44.87 -35.17 27.85
N ARG A 508 44.75 -36.12 26.92
CA ARG A 508 44.81 -37.57 27.18
C ARG A 508 46.15 -38.23 26.80
N ALA A 509 47.20 -37.43 26.61
CA ALA A 509 48.52 -37.95 26.21
C ALA A 509 49.07 -39.00 27.19
N GLN A 510 48.91 -38.78 28.51
CA GLN A 510 49.35 -39.72 29.55
C GLN A 510 48.56 -41.03 29.53
N GLU A 511 47.23 -40.95 29.35
CA GLU A 511 46.37 -42.14 29.21
C GLU A 511 46.76 -42.97 27.98
N ILE A 512 46.99 -42.31 26.85
CA ILE A 512 47.40 -42.95 25.59
C ILE A 512 48.77 -43.62 25.77
N SER A 513 49.74 -42.93 26.38
CA SER A 513 51.06 -43.50 26.68
C SER A 513 50.96 -44.72 27.62
N ALA A 514 50.11 -44.67 28.65
CA ALA A 514 49.88 -45.81 29.53
C ALA A 514 49.28 -47.02 28.79
N ILE A 515 48.34 -46.81 27.87
CA ILE A 515 47.75 -47.89 27.05
C ILE A 515 48.82 -48.55 26.17
N ILE A 516 49.72 -47.76 25.58
CA ILE A 516 50.83 -48.30 24.77
C ILE A 516 51.79 -49.10 25.68
N LYS A 517 52.15 -48.55 26.85
CA LYS A 517 53.02 -49.21 27.84
C LYS A 517 52.44 -50.55 28.29
N ASP A 518 51.15 -50.59 28.64
CA ASP A 518 50.46 -51.81 29.06
C ASP A 518 50.39 -52.83 27.93
N PHE A 519 50.07 -52.40 26.71
CA PHE A 519 50.06 -53.26 25.53
C PHE A 519 51.45 -53.84 25.22
N ALA A 520 52.51 -53.03 25.33
CA ALA A 520 53.88 -53.47 25.13
C ALA A 520 54.27 -54.54 26.17
N LYS A 521 53.90 -54.33 27.45
CA LYS A 521 54.10 -55.31 28.53
C LYS A 521 53.33 -56.61 28.27
N GLU A 522 52.06 -56.53 27.87
CA GLU A 522 51.24 -57.69 27.49
C GLU A 522 51.88 -58.48 26.35
N LYS A 523 52.32 -57.81 25.28
CA LYS A 523 52.97 -58.47 24.14
C LYS A 523 54.30 -59.12 24.48
N MET A 524 55.15 -58.46 25.27
CA MET A 524 56.39 -59.06 25.76
C MET A 524 56.12 -60.30 26.63
N LYS A 525 55.08 -60.25 27.47
CA LYS A 525 54.64 -61.38 28.27
C LYS A 525 54.16 -62.53 27.36
N GLU A 526 53.27 -62.28 26.40
CA GLU A 526 52.82 -63.32 25.45
C GLU A 526 53.99 -63.95 24.68
N GLN A 527 54.93 -63.15 24.21
CA GLN A 527 56.00 -63.60 23.32
C GLN A 527 57.12 -64.36 24.06
N TYR A 528 57.46 -63.95 25.29
CA TYR A 528 58.65 -64.46 25.97
C TYR A 528 58.36 -65.19 27.28
N LEU A 529 57.17 -65.04 27.90
CA LEU A 529 56.92 -65.60 29.23
C LEU A 529 57.06 -67.12 29.26
N GLN A 530 56.44 -67.84 28.32
CA GLN A 530 56.46 -69.30 28.33
C GLN A 530 57.89 -69.83 28.11
N ALA A 531 58.61 -69.28 27.13
CA ALA A 531 60.01 -69.64 26.87
C ALA A 531 60.93 -69.28 28.05
N ALA A 532 60.69 -68.14 28.70
CA ALA A 532 61.42 -67.74 29.90
C ALA A 532 61.12 -68.68 31.07
N GLN A 533 59.86 -69.03 31.31
CA GLN A 533 59.45 -69.97 32.35
C GLN A 533 60.04 -71.37 32.12
N ASP A 534 60.04 -71.87 30.89
CA ASP A 534 60.60 -73.16 30.55
C ASP A 534 62.13 -73.17 30.70
N LYS A 535 62.79 -72.05 30.37
CA LYS A 535 64.23 -71.88 30.58
C LYS A 535 64.58 -71.76 32.06
N VAL A 536 63.75 -71.11 32.85
CA VAL A 536 63.88 -71.03 34.32
C VAL A 536 63.73 -72.42 34.95
N LYS A 537 62.72 -73.22 34.54
CA LYS A 537 62.52 -74.59 35.04
C LYS A 537 63.69 -75.53 34.75
N LYS A 538 64.41 -75.31 33.64
CA LYS A 538 65.57 -76.12 33.22
C LYS A 538 66.90 -75.57 33.74
N MET A 539 66.89 -74.43 34.45
CA MET A 539 68.10 -73.77 34.93
C MET A 539 68.56 -74.42 36.25
N GLY A 540 69.87 -74.70 36.37
CA GLY A 540 70.43 -75.20 37.63
C GLY A 540 70.31 -74.18 38.76
N GLU A 541 70.10 -74.64 40.00
CA GLU A 541 69.80 -73.77 41.16
C GLU A 541 70.81 -72.64 41.36
N SER A 542 72.10 -72.90 41.19
CA SER A 542 73.17 -71.91 41.36
C SER A 542 73.04 -70.76 40.37
N ALA A 543 72.78 -71.09 39.10
CA ALA A 543 72.60 -70.10 38.04
C ALA A 543 71.29 -69.32 38.21
N LEU A 544 70.23 -69.97 38.69
CA LEU A 544 68.95 -69.31 38.98
C LEU A 544 69.11 -68.29 40.12
N ARG A 545 69.76 -68.65 41.23
CA ARG A 545 70.00 -67.73 42.36
C ARG A 545 70.82 -66.51 41.96
N ILE A 546 71.86 -66.68 41.13
CA ILE A 546 72.66 -65.56 40.60
C ILE A 546 71.77 -64.64 39.76
N LYS A 547 70.96 -65.21 38.86
CA LYS A 547 70.13 -64.43 37.95
C LYS A 547 68.98 -63.72 38.65
N VAL A 548 68.37 -64.34 39.66
CA VAL A 548 67.38 -63.70 40.53
C VAL A 548 68.03 -62.59 41.36
N SER A 549 69.23 -62.80 41.91
CA SER A 549 69.94 -61.75 42.66
C SER A 549 70.29 -60.55 41.78
N ALA A 550 70.73 -60.79 40.53
CA ALA A 550 70.98 -59.73 39.55
C ALA A 550 69.67 -59.00 39.18
N LEU A 551 68.58 -59.72 38.95
CA LEU A 551 67.25 -59.15 38.69
C LEU A 551 66.78 -58.26 39.86
N LEU A 552 66.98 -58.70 41.11
CA LEU A 552 66.61 -57.93 42.31
C LEU A 552 67.48 -56.67 42.49
N ALA A 553 68.73 -56.68 42.04
CA ALA A 553 69.59 -55.52 42.04
C ALA A 553 69.19 -54.48 40.97
N GLU A 554 68.80 -54.93 39.77
CA GLU A 554 68.36 -54.07 38.67
C GLU A 554 66.91 -53.56 38.85
N HIS A 555 66.07 -54.32 39.56
CA HIS A 555 64.66 -54.01 39.83
C HIS A 555 64.34 -54.06 41.32
N PRO A 556 64.72 -53.02 42.10
CA PRO A 556 64.56 -52.99 43.56
C PRO A 556 63.11 -53.15 44.04
N GLU A 557 62.14 -52.79 43.20
CA GLU A 557 60.71 -52.97 43.46
C GLU A 557 60.30 -54.44 43.64
N LEU A 558 61.04 -55.38 43.04
CA LEU A 558 60.77 -56.81 43.14
C LEU A 558 61.30 -57.43 44.44
N CYS A 559 62.20 -56.75 45.16
CA CYS A 559 62.78 -57.24 46.43
C CYS A 559 61.71 -57.55 47.47
N ARG A 560 60.61 -56.78 47.50
CA ARG A 560 59.49 -57.03 48.43
C ARG A 560 58.83 -58.39 48.22
N THR A 561 58.86 -58.93 47.01
CA THR A 561 58.22 -60.21 46.64
C THR A 561 59.04 -61.42 47.10
N PHE A 562 60.35 -61.25 47.30
CA PHE A 562 61.28 -62.32 47.73
C PHE A 562 61.70 -62.21 49.20
N TYR A 563 61.35 -61.11 49.87
CA TYR A 563 61.68 -60.85 51.28
C TYR A 563 60.56 -61.25 52.26
N ARG A 564 59.35 -61.52 51.75
CA ARG A 564 58.31 -62.25 52.51
C ARG A 564 58.51 -63.74 52.33
#